data_AF-A0A7W8ZQC6-F1
#
_entry.id   AF-A0A7W8ZQC6-F1
#
_cell.length_a   1.000
_cell.length_b   1.000
_cell.length_c   1.000
_cell.angle_alpha   90.00
_cell.angle_beta   90.00
_cell.angle_gamma   90.00
#
_symmetry.space_group_name_H-M   'P 1'
#
loop_
_entity.id
_entity.type
_entity.pdbx_description
1 polymer ?
#
loop_
_entity_poly.entity_id
_entity_poly.type
_entity_poly.pdbx_seq_one_letter_code
_entity_poly.pdbx_strand_id
1 'polypeptide(L)'
;MYHLLDCFFTLLHLVIIGFNLLGWIWPSTRKLHLIVVALTLGCWLILGIWYGLGYCPVTDWQWQIKESLGETDLPNSFVKYYADKISGQPISSALIDAITGISFATAIMITVYVNFIKKSR
;
A
#
# COMPACT_ATOMS: atom_id res chain seq x y z
N MET A 1 -24.30 -3.08 6.13
CA MET A 1 -23.69 -3.12 4.79
C MET A 1 -22.30 -2.49 4.80
N TYR A 2 -22.15 -1.22 5.17
CA TYR A 2 -20.88 -0.48 5.12
C TYR A 2 -19.75 -1.08 5.99
N HIS A 3 -20.03 -1.64 7.17
CA HIS A 3 -19.00 -2.31 7.99
C HIS A 3 -18.37 -3.55 7.32
N LEU A 4 -19.15 -4.32 6.55
CA LEU A 4 -18.61 -5.46 5.80
C LEU A 4 -17.67 -4.97 4.70
N LEU A 5 -18.03 -3.85 4.07
CA LEU A 5 -17.26 -3.25 3.00
C LEU A 5 -15.96 -2.63 3.53
N ASP A 6 -16.00 -1.96 4.67
CA ASP A 6 -14.80 -1.47 5.38
C ASP A 6 -13.86 -2.63 5.74
N CYS A 7 -14.39 -3.72 6.32
CA CYS A 7 -13.60 -4.92 6.64
C CYS A 7 -12.97 -5.54 5.39
N PHE A 8 -13.74 -5.65 4.30
CA PHE A 8 -13.25 -6.14 3.03
C PHE A 8 -12.11 -5.27 2.48
N PHE A 9 -12.27 -3.94 2.49
CA PHE A 9 -11.24 -3.02 2.00
C PHE A 9 -9.98 -3.04 2.87
N THR A 10 -10.11 -3.12 4.20
CA THR A 10 -8.96 -3.32 5.09
C THR A 10 -8.22 -4.61 4.76
N LEU A 11 -8.93 -5.74 4.61
CA LEU A 11 -8.30 -7.01 4.27
C LEU A 11 -7.60 -6.94 2.91
N LEU A 12 -8.28 -6.39 1.90
CA LEU A 12 -7.73 -6.21 0.57
C LEU A 12 -6.45 -5.37 0.60
N HIS A 13 -6.46 -4.26 1.33
CA HIS A 13 -5.32 -3.37 1.45
C HIS A 13 -4.13 -4.06 2.14
N LEU A 14 -4.39 -4.81 3.23
CA LEU A 14 -3.37 -5.61 3.91
C LEU A 14 -2.77 -6.70 3.01
N VAL A 15 -3.60 -7.36 2.19
CA VAL A 15 -3.13 -8.34 1.20
C VAL A 15 -2.26 -7.67 0.14
N ILE A 16 -2.63 -6.49 -0.36
CA ILE A 16 -1.83 -5.72 -1.34
C ILE A 16 -0.48 -5.32 -0.74
N ILE A 17 -0.45 -4.76 0.48
CA ILE A 17 0.80 -4.40 1.17
C ILE A 17 1.66 -5.64 1.41
N GLY A 18 1.07 -6.69 1.99
CA GLY A 18 1.78 -7.94 2.29
C GLY A 18 2.35 -8.58 1.03
N PHE A 19 1.59 -8.60 -0.07
CA PHE A 19 2.06 -9.12 -1.34
C PHE A 19 3.16 -8.24 -1.94
N ASN A 20 3.06 -6.91 -1.90
CA ASN A 20 4.14 -6.02 -2.33
C ASN A 20 5.43 -6.26 -1.54
N LEU A 21 5.35 -6.50 -0.23
CA LEU A 21 6.53 -6.69 0.62
C LEU A 21 7.13 -8.10 0.56
N LEU A 22 6.32 -9.15 0.38
CA LEU A 22 6.75 -10.55 0.53
C LEU A 22 6.54 -11.41 -0.72
N GLY A 23 5.82 -10.91 -1.74
CA GLY A 23 5.45 -11.67 -2.94
C GLY A 23 6.63 -12.10 -3.81
N TRP A 24 7.83 -11.53 -3.61
CA TRP A 24 9.06 -11.92 -4.29
C TRP A 24 9.70 -13.21 -3.74
N ILE A 25 9.35 -13.63 -2.52
CA ILE A 25 9.96 -14.77 -1.83
C ILE A 25 9.73 -16.05 -2.65
N TRP A 26 8.49 -16.31 -3.07
CA TRP A 26 8.12 -17.51 -3.80
C TRP A 26 8.48 -17.42 -5.30
N PRO A 27 9.20 -18.41 -5.86
CA PRO A 27 9.53 -18.42 -7.29
C PRO A 27 8.33 -18.33 -8.23
N SER A 28 7.22 -18.98 -7.89
CA SER A 28 5.98 -19.00 -8.67
C SER A 28 5.29 -17.63 -8.72
N THR A 29 5.37 -16.84 -7.65
CA THR A 29 4.66 -15.55 -7.52
C THR A 29 5.45 -14.36 -8.05
N ARG A 30 6.75 -14.51 -8.36
CA ARG A 30 7.63 -13.39 -8.81
C ARG A 30 7.12 -12.60 -10.00
N LYS A 31 6.55 -13.26 -11.01
CA LYS A 31 5.97 -12.57 -12.18
C LYS A 31 4.74 -11.75 -11.79
N LEU A 32 3.87 -12.34 -10.97
CA LEU A 32 2.68 -11.65 -10.46
C LEU A 32 3.07 -10.49 -9.54
N HIS A 33 4.06 -10.70 -8.68
CA HIS A 33 4.64 -9.68 -7.81
C HIS A 33 5.18 -8.50 -8.60
N LEU A 34 5.90 -8.74 -9.70
CA LEU A 34 6.35 -7.69 -10.60
C LEU A 34 5.19 -6.86 -11.18
N ILE A 35 4.10 -7.52 -11.59
CA ILE A 35 2.91 -6.82 -12.10
C ILE A 35 2.28 -5.97 -10.99
N VAL A 36 2.12 -6.51 -9.78
CA VAL A 36 1.49 -5.78 -8.65
C VAL A 36 2.36 -4.60 -8.19
N VAL A 37 3.68 -4.78 -8.11
CA VAL A 37 4.62 -3.69 -7.79
C VAL A 37 4.57 -2.62 -8.88
N ALA A 38 4.53 -3.00 -10.17
CA ALA A 38 4.43 -2.05 -11.26
C ALA A 38 3.11 -1.26 -11.24
N LEU A 39 1.98 -1.92 -10.96
CA LEU A 39 0.69 -1.26 -10.79
C LEU A 39 0.69 -0.30 -9.59
N THR A 40 1.24 -0.75 -8.46
CA THR A 40 1.35 0.07 -7.24
C THR A 40 2.22 1.30 -7.51
N LEU A 41 3.37 1.12 -8.16
CA LEU A 41 4.25 2.21 -8.56
C LEU A 41 3.57 3.15 -9.55
N GLY A 42 2.82 2.61 -10.51
CA GLY A 42 2.00 3.40 -11.44
C GLY A 42 0.97 4.26 -10.72
N CYS A 43 0.24 3.71 -9.75
CA CYS A 43 -0.68 4.48 -8.91
C CYS A 43 0.06 5.59 -8.14
N TRP A 44 1.21 5.30 -7.54
CA TRP A 44 1.95 6.28 -6.77
C TRP A 44 2.58 7.38 -7.62
N LEU A 45 3.11 7.06 -8.80
CA LEU A 45 3.76 8.03 -9.68
C LEU A 45 2.75 8.85 -10.47
N ILE A 46 1.65 8.23 -10.93
CA ILE A 46 0.63 8.94 -11.70
C ILE A 46 -0.29 9.68 -10.74
N LEU A 47 -0.97 8.95 -9.84
CA LEU A 47 -1.98 9.55 -8.95
C LEU A 47 -1.34 10.30 -7.78
N GLY A 48 -0.16 9.87 -7.31
CA GLY A 48 0.51 10.56 -6.22
C GLY A 48 1.03 11.96 -6.55
N ILE A 49 1.07 12.36 -7.83
CA ILE A 49 1.31 13.77 -8.21
C ILE A 49 0.19 14.67 -7.70
N TRP A 50 -1.06 14.19 -7.69
CA TRP A 50 -2.23 14.95 -7.23
C TRP A 50 -2.58 14.68 -5.78
N TYR A 51 -2.45 13.43 -5.33
CA TYR A 51 -2.96 12.98 -4.02
C TYR A 51 -1.86 12.69 -2.99
N GLY A 52 -0.59 12.75 -3.36
CA GLY A 52 0.57 12.52 -2.49
C GLY A 52 1.25 11.17 -2.66
N LEU A 53 2.50 11.09 -2.17
CA LEU A 53 3.26 9.83 -2.13
C LEU A 53 2.53 8.82 -1.27
N GLY A 54 2.40 7.58 -1.76
CA GLY A 54 1.68 6.55 -1.02
C GLY A 54 0.25 6.30 -1.50
N TYR A 55 -0.26 7.12 -2.41
CA TYR A 55 -1.67 7.09 -2.77
C TYR A 55 -2.09 5.75 -3.41
N CYS A 56 -3.23 5.23 -2.93
CA CYS A 56 -3.87 4.03 -3.45
C CYS A 56 -5.37 4.29 -3.62
N PRO A 57 -5.96 4.04 -4.81
CA PRO A 57 -7.40 4.21 -5.04
C PRO A 57 -8.28 3.39 -4.08
N VAL A 58 -7.75 2.27 -3.58
CA VAL A 58 -8.44 1.42 -2.59
C VAL A 58 -8.64 2.17 -1.27
N THR A 59 -7.67 3.01 -0.87
CA THR A 59 -7.79 3.87 0.32
C THR A 59 -8.91 4.89 0.15
N ASP A 60 -9.01 5.51 -1.02
CA ASP A 60 -10.06 6.51 -1.29
C ASP A 60 -11.46 5.90 -1.24
N TRP A 61 -11.64 4.72 -1.85
CA TRP A 61 -12.90 4.01 -1.74
C TRP A 61 -13.22 3.61 -0.30
N GLN A 62 -12.20 3.19 0.46
CA GLN A 62 -12.37 2.91 1.87
C GLN A 62 -12.76 4.17 2.66
N TRP A 63 -12.20 5.34 2.34
CA TRP A 63 -12.51 6.59 3.02
C TRP A 63 -13.94 7.04 2.75
N GLN A 64 -14.45 6.91 1.53
CA GLN A 64 -15.86 7.17 1.24
C GLN A 64 -16.80 6.31 2.09
N ILE A 65 -16.42 5.06 2.35
CA ILE A 65 -17.19 4.15 3.20
C ILE A 65 -17.09 4.55 4.67
N LYS A 66 -15.90 4.94 5.14
CA LYS A 66 -15.70 5.40 6.52
C LYS A 66 -16.37 6.73 6.81
N GLU A 67 -16.35 7.67 5.87
CA GLU A 67 -17.13 8.91 5.93
C GLU A 67 -18.63 8.62 6.00
N SER A 68 -19.12 7.65 5.21
CA SER A 68 -20.51 7.18 5.28
C SER A 68 -20.87 6.52 6.62
N LEU A 69 -19.87 6.02 7.35
CA LEU A 69 -19.99 5.48 8.70
C LEU A 69 -19.83 6.57 9.79
N GLY A 70 -19.56 7.82 9.40
CA GLY A 70 -19.41 8.96 10.31
C GLY A 70 -17.99 9.20 10.82
N GLU A 71 -16.96 8.52 10.29
CA GLU A 71 -15.57 8.86 10.60
C GLU A 71 -15.16 10.13 9.83
N THR A 72 -14.47 11.05 10.51
CA THR A 72 -13.98 12.31 9.96
C THR A 72 -12.47 12.46 10.21
N ASP A 73 -11.83 13.41 9.53
CA ASP A 73 -10.39 13.70 9.67
C ASP A 73 -9.49 12.50 9.33
N LEU A 74 -9.88 11.78 8.26
CA LEU A 74 -9.16 10.60 7.78
C LEU A 74 -7.84 11.05 7.11
N PRO A 75 -6.69 10.45 7.47
CA PRO A 75 -5.42 10.80 6.86
C PRO A 75 -5.32 10.25 5.44
N ASN A 76 -4.50 10.89 4.59
CA ASN A 76 -4.30 10.45 3.20
C ASN A 76 -3.70 9.03 3.06
N SER A 77 -3.05 8.51 4.11
CA SER A 77 -2.38 7.20 4.10
C SER A 77 -3.10 6.19 4.98
N PHE A 78 -3.44 5.03 4.40
CA PHE A 78 -3.99 3.88 5.13
C PHE A 78 -3.05 3.43 6.26
N VAL A 79 -1.74 3.40 5.99
CA VAL A 79 -0.72 3.01 6.98
C VAL A 79 -0.73 3.98 8.14
N LYS A 80 -0.86 5.29 7.87
CA LYS A 80 -0.96 6.30 8.93
C LYS A 80 -2.24 6.11 9.74
N TYR A 81 -3.39 5.94 9.11
CA TYR A 81 -4.66 5.73 9.82
C TYR A 81 -4.57 4.57 10.83
N TYR A 82 -4.04 3.43 10.40
CA TYR A 82 -3.88 2.28 11.30
C TYR A 82 -2.75 2.47 12.30
N ALA A 83 -1.67 3.15 11.94
CA ALA A 83 -0.58 3.45 12.87
C ALA A 83 -1.05 4.38 14.00
N ASP A 84 -1.84 5.41 13.68
CA ASP A 84 -2.44 6.32 14.65
C ASP A 84 -3.46 5.58 15.54
N LYS A 85 -4.32 4.72 14.95
CA LYS A 85 -5.28 3.89 15.71
C LYS A 85 -4.61 2.89 16.65
N ILE A 86 -3.54 2.23 16.22
CA ILE A 86 -2.85 1.20 17.02
C ILE A 86 -1.98 1.84 18.11
N SER A 87 -1.29 2.93 17.78
CA SER A 87 -0.44 3.63 18.74
C SER A 87 -1.22 4.51 19.72
N GLY A 88 -2.44 4.92 19.34
CA GLY A 88 -3.24 5.89 20.09
C GLY A 88 -2.67 7.31 20.07
N GLN A 89 -1.70 7.59 19.19
CA GLN A 89 -1.01 8.88 19.08
C GLN A 89 -0.95 9.33 17.62
N PRO A 90 -0.98 10.64 17.33
CA PRO A 90 -0.86 11.14 15.96
C PRO A 90 0.60 11.03 15.49
N ILE A 91 0.93 9.98 14.75
CA ILE A 91 2.25 9.77 14.18
C ILE A 91 2.45 10.74 13.01
N SER A 92 3.64 11.30 12.86
CA SER A 92 3.98 12.19 11.75
C SER A 92 3.72 11.52 10.40
N SER A 93 2.93 12.17 9.53
CA SER A 93 2.66 11.67 8.17
C SER A 93 3.96 11.52 7.37
N ALA A 94 4.88 12.47 7.50
CA ALA A 94 6.17 12.43 6.82
C ALA A 94 7.00 11.20 7.22
N LEU A 95 6.92 10.76 8.47
CA LEU A 95 7.61 9.55 8.92
C LEU A 95 6.99 8.30 8.29
N ILE A 96 5.66 8.20 8.28
CA ILE A 96 4.94 7.07 7.65
C ILE A 96 5.21 7.03 6.15
N ASP A 97 5.17 8.18 5.47
CA ASP A 97 5.40 8.28 4.03
C ASP A 97 6.85 7.87 3.70
N ALA A 98 7.83 8.30 4.51
CA ALA A 98 9.23 7.90 4.37
C ALA A 98 9.41 6.38 4.56
N ILE A 99 8.84 5.79 5.62
CA ILE A 99 8.94 4.34 5.88
C ILE A 99 8.29 3.54 4.75
N THR A 100 7.11 3.96 4.31
CA THR A 100 6.36 3.27 3.24
C THR A 100 7.11 3.39 1.91
N GLY A 101 7.65 4.57 1.59
CA GLY A 101 8.47 4.80 0.40
C GLY A 101 9.76 3.99 0.39
N ILE A 102 10.53 3.96 1.49
CA ILE A 102 11.77 3.16 1.60
C ILE A 102 11.48 1.67 1.50
N SER A 103 10.43 1.19 2.17
CA SER A 103 10.02 -0.21 2.14
C SER A 103 9.61 -0.63 0.73
N PHE A 104 8.84 0.21 0.04
CA PHE A 104 8.41 -0.06 -1.33
C PHE A 104 9.57 0.03 -2.34
N ALA A 105 10.47 1.00 -2.20
CA ALA A 105 11.69 1.09 -3.00
C ALA A 105 12.57 -0.16 -2.84
N THR A 106 12.68 -0.67 -1.62
CA THR A 106 13.39 -1.93 -1.33
C THR A 106 12.71 -3.12 -2.02
N ALA A 107 11.38 -3.20 -1.95
CA ALA A 107 10.63 -4.23 -2.67
C ALA A 107 10.85 -4.17 -4.19
N ILE A 108 10.90 -2.97 -4.80
CA ILE A 108 11.20 -2.80 -6.23
C ILE A 108 12.61 -3.33 -6.54
N MET A 109 13.63 -2.94 -5.76
CA MET A 109 15.01 -3.41 -5.97
C MET A 109 15.11 -4.94 -5.93
N ILE A 110 14.45 -5.57 -4.94
CA ILE A 110 14.42 -7.03 -4.83
C ILE A 110 13.68 -7.66 -6.01
N THR A 111 12.55 -7.07 -6.42
CA THR A 111 11.76 -7.54 -7.57
C THR A 111 12.60 -7.55 -8.84
N VAL A 112 13.34 -6.47 -9.10
CA VAL A 112 14.22 -6.34 -10.27
C VAL A 112 15.35 -7.38 -10.20
N TYR A 113 16.02 -7.50 -9.06
CA TYR A 113 17.09 -8.48 -8.86
C TYR A 113 16.61 -9.92 -9.09
N VAL A 114 15.49 -10.29 -8.50
CA VAL A 114 14.98 -11.66 -8.52
C VAL A 114 14.40 -12.04 -9.88
N ASN A 115 13.81 -11.10 -10.64
CA ASN A 115 13.20 -11.39 -11.95
C ASN A 115 14.20 -11.28 -13.12
N PHE A 116 15.15 -10.35 -13.07
CA PHE A 116 16.07 -10.08 -14.19
C PHE A 116 17.49 -10.57 -13.93
N ILE A 117 18.03 -10.42 -12.73
CA ILE A 117 19.43 -10.76 -12.43
C ILE A 117 19.57 -12.24 -12.09
N LYS A 118 18.76 -12.75 -11.14
CA LYS A 118 18.81 -14.17 -10.73
C LYS A 118 18.35 -15.13 -11.83
N LYS A 119 17.47 -14.67 -12.74
CA LYS A 119 16.95 -15.48 -13.86
C LYS A 119 17.92 -15.58 -15.04
N SER A 120 19.05 -14.88 -15.01
CA SER A 120 20.09 -14.93 -16.06
C SER A 120 20.96 -16.20 -16.04
N ARG A 121 20.41 -17.36 -15.64
CA ARG A 121 21.06 -18.66 -15.77
C ARG A 121 20.07 -19.69 -16.29
#